data_AF-A0A3G1AZU0-F1
#
_entry.id   AF-A0A3G1AZU0-F1
#
_cell.length_a   1.000
_cell.length_b   1.000
_cell.length_c   1.000
_cell.angle_alpha   90.00
_cell.angle_beta   90.00
_cell.angle_gamma   90.00
#
_symmetry.space_group_name_H-M   'P 1'
#
loop_
_entity.id
_entity.type
_entity.pdbx_description
1 polymer ?
#
loop_
_entity_poly.entity_id
_entity_poly.type
_entity_poly.pdbx_seq_one_letter_code
_entity_poly.pdbx_strand_id
1 'polypeptide(L)'
;MNKIDLEFKIKMARKFLDKIPEGTPKNHAQQMRLEENASVFLFFASSVIEIVKRHINDTFEIFDKKNVFYMHGLRKNLANSGIQKKTKNTITNYFSVPQRIGTTTNVNKSSLWRLQALRNQAMHGNIIQVSNGTLLFPYTIHDEGNYRFVQKSKNPQKYFGQIFDDLAEFTEKILQICQTQAQAKSN
;
A
#
# COMPACT_ATOMS: atom_id res chain seq x y z
N MET A 1 1.21 2.19 19.92
CA MET A 1 1.96 2.02 18.65
C MET A 1 3.46 2.01 18.94
N ASN A 2 4.21 1.00 18.48
CA ASN A 2 5.67 1.01 18.59
C ASN A 2 6.27 2.00 17.59
N LYS A 3 6.55 3.23 18.04
CA LYS A 3 7.07 4.32 17.19
C LYS A 3 8.44 3.98 16.59
N ILE A 4 9.29 3.30 17.35
CA ILE A 4 10.64 2.91 16.93
C ILE A 4 10.56 1.96 15.71
N ASP A 5 9.68 0.96 15.77
CA ASP A 5 9.49 0.02 14.66
C ASP A 5 8.97 0.74 13.41
N LEU A 6 8.00 1.65 13.56
CA LEU A 6 7.43 2.39 12.44
C LEU A 6 8.49 3.26 11.73
N GLU A 7 9.23 4.05 12.50
CA GLU A 7 10.30 4.91 11.99
C GLU A 7 11.39 4.10 11.28
N PHE A 8 11.79 2.96 11.86
CA PHE A 8 12.74 2.05 11.24
C PHE A 8 12.23 1.52 9.91
N LYS A 9 10.97 1.04 9.83
CA LYS A 9 10.41 0.52 8.57
C LYS A 9 10.32 1.60 7.49
N ILE A 10 9.91 2.81 7.84
CA ILE A 10 9.85 3.96 6.92
C ILE A 10 11.27 4.31 6.41
N LYS A 11 12.25 4.40 7.31
CA LYS A 11 13.65 4.70 6.96
C LYS A 11 14.24 3.65 6.02
N MET A 12 13.98 2.38 6.29
CA MET A 12 14.46 1.29 5.45
C MET A 12 13.77 1.26 4.08
N ALA A 13 12.45 1.49 4.02
CA ALA A 13 11.75 1.63 2.75
C ALA A 13 12.34 2.78 1.91
N ARG A 14 12.53 3.97 2.48
CA ARG A 14 13.18 5.10 1.76
C ARG A 14 14.58 4.73 1.28
N LYS A 15 15.42 4.13 2.14
CA LYS A 15 16.78 3.70 1.78
C LYS A 15 16.83 2.78 0.56
N PHE A 16 15.85 1.89 0.40
CA PHE A 16 15.79 0.98 -0.75
C PHE A 16 15.12 1.61 -1.98
N LEU A 17 14.18 2.54 -1.78
CA LEU A 17 13.67 3.39 -2.85
C LEU A 17 14.79 4.19 -3.52
N ASP A 18 15.71 4.77 -2.73
CA ASP A 18 16.83 5.57 -3.23
C ASP A 18 17.83 4.75 -4.07
N LYS A 19 17.78 3.42 -3.99
CA LYS A 19 18.60 2.49 -4.79
C LYS A 19 17.92 2.05 -6.09
N ILE A 20 16.65 2.39 -6.29
CA ILE A 20 15.92 2.10 -7.52
C ILE A 20 16.36 3.13 -8.59
N PRO A 21 16.84 2.70 -9.77
CA PRO A 21 17.30 3.62 -10.82
C PRO A 21 16.15 4.38 -11.49
N GLU A 22 16.43 5.54 -12.10
CA GLU A 22 15.43 6.33 -12.85
C GLU A 22 15.06 5.76 -14.23
N GLY A 23 15.78 4.75 -14.71
CA GLY A 23 15.65 4.22 -16.06
C GLY A 23 15.31 2.74 -16.11
N THR A 24 14.94 2.28 -17.31
CA THR A 24 14.77 0.85 -17.59
C THR A 24 16.13 0.15 -17.60
N PRO A 25 16.20 -1.11 -17.12
CA PRO A 25 17.44 -1.86 -17.08
C PRO A 25 17.91 -2.15 -18.51
N LYS A 26 19.21 -1.95 -18.76
CA LYS A 26 19.86 -2.18 -20.06
C LYS A 26 20.38 -3.60 -20.22
N ASN A 27 20.51 -4.34 -19.12
CA ASN A 27 21.01 -5.71 -19.11
C ASN A 27 20.42 -6.49 -17.92
N HIS A 28 20.63 -7.81 -17.93
CA HIS A 28 20.08 -8.72 -16.92
C HIS A 28 20.56 -8.40 -15.50
N ALA A 29 21.83 -8.01 -15.32
CA ALA A 29 22.35 -7.63 -14.01
C ALA A 29 21.66 -6.37 -13.43
N GLN A 30 21.36 -5.38 -14.27
CA GLN A 30 20.58 -4.20 -13.86
C GLN A 30 19.14 -4.57 -13.53
N GLN A 31 18.53 -5.51 -14.26
CA GLN A 31 17.19 -6.00 -13.97
C GLN A 31 17.14 -6.72 -12.61
N MET A 32 18.07 -7.63 -12.33
CA MET A 32 18.15 -8.32 -11.03
C MET A 32 18.30 -7.32 -9.87
N ARG A 33 19.19 -6.33 -9.99
CA ARG A 33 19.34 -5.28 -8.96
C ARG A 33 18.08 -4.45 -8.78
N LEU A 34 17.38 -4.12 -9.86
CA LEU A 34 16.12 -3.40 -9.80
C LEU A 34 15.05 -4.23 -9.06
N GLU A 35 14.93 -5.52 -9.38
CA GLU A 35 14.00 -6.45 -8.73
C GLU A 35 14.32 -6.66 -7.25
N GLU A 36 15.59 -6.84 -6.88
CA GLU A 36 16.04 -6.94 -5.49
C GLU A 36 15.68 -5.69 -4.68
N ASN A 37 16.05 -4.50 -5.17
CA ASN A 37 15.76 -3.25 -4.46
C ASN A 37 14.25 -3.00 -4.37
N ALA A 38 13.50 -3.28 -5.44
CA ALA A 38 12.04 -3.18 -5.44
C ALA A 38 11.40 -4.17 -4.44
N SER A 39 11.85 -5.41 -4.41
CA SER A 39 11.36 -6.44 -3.47
C SER A 39 11.58 -6.01 -2.02
N VAL A 40 12.79 -5.54 -1.69
CA VAL A 40 13.12 -5.10 -0.33
C VAL A 40 12.37 -3.82 0.04
N PHE A 41 12.24 -2.86 -0.88
CA PHE A 41 11.37 -1.69 -0.72
C PHE A 41 9.95 -2.10 -0.35
N LEU A 42 9.34 -2.99 -1.15
CA LEU A 42 7.97 -3.49 -0.95
C LEU A 42 7.83 -4.24 0.38
N PHE A 43 8.83 -5.00 0.79
CA PHE A 43 8.85 -5.67 2.08
C PHE A 43 8.75 -4.67 3.25
N PHE A 44 9.62 -3.65 3.28
CA PHE A 44 9.59 -2.64 4.33
C PHE A 44 8.34 -1.76 4.28
N ALA A 45 7.94 -1.29 3.09
CA ALA A 45 6.77 -0.47 2.89
C ALA A 45 5.47 -1.22 3.28
N SER A 46 5.36 -2.50 2.93
CA SER A 46 4.22 -3.34 3.35
C SER A 46 4.19 -3.57 4.87
N SER A 47 5.35 -3.63 5.54
CA SER A 47 5.43 -3.74 7.00
C SER A 47 4.91 -2.49 7.72
N VAL A 48 5.06 -1.30 7.12
CA VAL A 48 4.46 -0.04 7.65
C VAL A 48 2.94 -0.18 7.70
N ILE A 49 2.31 -0.70 6.63
CA ILE A 49 0.86 -0.93 6.59
C ILE A 49 0.42 -1.82 7.75
N GLU A 50 1.15 -2.91 8.02
CA GLU A 50 0.81 -3.84 9.08
C GLU A 50 0.88 -3.20 10.48
N ILE A 51 1.88 -2.35 10.73
CA ILE A 51 1.97 -1.57 11.97
C ILE A 51 0.80 -0.59 12.08
N VAL A 52 0.48 0.13 11.01
CA VAL A 52 -0.62 1.11 10.99
C VAL A 52 -1.97 0.42 11.19
N LYS A 53 -2.20 -0.74 10.56
CA LYS A 53 -3.42 -1.53 10.76
C LYS A 53 -3.60 -1.94 12.21
N ARG A 54 -2.54 -2.44 12.87
CA ARG A 54 -2.60 -2.76 14.31
C ARG A 54 -2.96 -1.53 15.12
N HIS A 55 -2.36 -0.39 14.83
CA HIS A 55 -2.67 0.85 15.55
C HIS A 55 -4.12 1.31 15.37
N ILE A 56 -4.66 1.22 14.14
CA ILE A 56 -6.09 1.46 13.87
C ILE A 56 -6.93 0.46 14.68
N ASN A 57 -6.55 -0.82 14.70
CA ASN A 57 -7.27 -1.83 15.46
C ASN A 57 -7.25 -1.57 16.97
N ASP A 58 -6.12 -1.18 17.54
CA ASP A 58 -6.00 -0.84 18.96
C ASP A 58 -6.85 0.38 19.33
N THR A 59 -7.11 1.28 18.37
CA THR A 59 -7.87 2.51 18.60
C THR A 59 -9.38 2.30 18.44
N PHE A 60 -9.78 1.48 17.45
CA PHE A 60 -11.16 1.38 16.98
C PHE A 60 -11.75 -0.04 17.00
N GLU A 61 -10.95 -1.07 17.31
CA GLU A 61 -11.36 -2.48 17.39
C GLU A 61 -12.07 -3.01 16.13
N ILE A 62 -11.63 -2.56 14.96
CA ILE A 62 -12.33 -2.80 13.69
C ILE A 62 -11.86 -3.99 12.86
N PHE A 63 -10.65 -4.51 13.10
CA PHE A 63 -10.11 -5.66 12.40
C PHE A 63 -10.27 -6.91 13.28
N ASP A 64 -10.89 -7.95 12.72
CA ASP A 64 -10.89 -9.26 13.37
C ASP A 64 -9.44 -9.76 13.44
N LYS A 65 -9.02 -10.26 14.61
CA LYS A 65 -7.65 -10.74 14.89
C LYS A 65 -7.18 -11.79 13.88
N LYS A 66 -8.11 -12.44 13.18
CA LYS A 66 -7.86 -13.50 12.20
C LYS A 66 -7.75 -13.04 10.74
N ASN A 67 -8.28 -11.86 10.37
CA ASN A 67 -8.43 -11.46 8.97
C ASN A 67 -7.78 -10.10 8.68
N VAL A 68 -6.49 -10.14 8.36
CA VAL A 68 -5.65 -8.95 8.09
C VAL A 68 -5.85 -8.37 6.68
N PHE A 69 -6.56 -9.08 5.79
CA PHE A 69 -6.64 -8.77 4.36
C PHE A 69 -8.05 -8.46 3.81
N TYR A 70 -9.12 -8.51 4.61
CA TYR A 70 -10.49 -8.41 4.06
C TYR A 70 -11.09 -7.00 4.13
N MET A 71 -11.10 -6.34 2.98
CA MET A 71 -11.62 -4.98 2.79
C MET A 71 -13.10 -4.79 3.06
N HIS A 72 -13.91 -5.81 2.74
CA HIS A 72 -15.34 -5.78 2.99
C HIS A 72 -15.67 -5.82 4.49
N GLY A 73 -14.88 -6.53 5.30
CA GLY A 73 -15.05 -6.57 6.75
C GLY A 73 -14.84 -5.21 7.41
N LEU A 74 -13.86 -4.45 6.92
CA LEU A 74 -13.52 -3.13 7.44
C LEU A 74 -14.69 -2.13 7.36
N ARG A 75 -15.41 -2.07 6.23
CA ARG A 75 -16.55 -1.15 6.05
C ARG A 75 -17.73 -1.45 6.98
N LYS A 76 -17.99 -2.73 7.24
CA LYS A 76 -19.06 -3.19 8.14
C LYS A 76 -18.73 -2.85 9.59
N ASN A 77 -17.51 -3.15 10.03
CA ASN A 77 -17.10 -2.91 11.42
C ASN A 77 -16.97 -1.42 11.75
N LEU A 78 -16.48 -0.60 10.81
CA LEU A 78 -16.48 0.86 10.95
C LEU A 78 -17.89 1.48 11.02
N ALA A 79 -18.93 0.78 10.54
CA ALA A 79 -20.32 1.24 10.70
C ALA A 79 -20.81 1.06 12.14
N ASN A 80 -20.38 -0.03 12.78
CA ASN A 80 -20.86 -0.44 14.09
C ASN A 80 -20.12 0.24 15.25
N SER A 81 -18.94 0.82 15.00
CA SER A 81 -18.08 1.42 16.04
C SER A 81 -18.38 2.88 16.38
N GLY A 82 -19.47 3.46 15.88
CA GLY A 82 -19.86 4.86 16.18
C GLY A 82 -18.91 5.93 15.61
N ILE A 83 -18.00 5.56 14.72
CA ILE A 83 -17.01 6.47 14.12
C ILE A 83 -17.69 7.46 13.16
N GLN A 84 -17.27 8.72 13.20
CA GLN A 84 -17.73 9.76 12.28
C GLN A 84 -17.55 9.35 10.80
N LYS A 85 -18.58 9.62 9.99
CA LYS A 85 -18.63 9.27 8.55
C LYS A 85 -17.38 9.69 7.77
N LYS A 86 -16.81 10.86 8.06
CA LYS A 86 -15.59 11.37 7.40
C LYS A 86 -14.36 10.50 7.70
N THR A 87 -14.15 10.14 8.97
CA THR A 87 -13.05 9.27 9.42
C THR A 87 -13.18 7.87 8.83
N LYS A 88 -14.39 7.30 8.87
CA LYS A 88 -14.70 6.02 8.23
C LYS A 88 -14.35 6.03 6.74
N ASN A 89 -14.84 7.02 6.00
CA ASN A 89 -14.58 7.13 4.57
C ASN A 89 -13.07 7.25 4.29
N THR A 90 -12.36 8.07 5.07
CA THR A 90 -10.91 8.24 4.94
C THR A 90 -10.19 6.91 5.09
N ILE A 91 -10.40 6.19 6.20
CA ILE A 91 -9.77 4.88 6.45
C ILE A 91 -10.12 3.89 5.33
N THR A 92 -11.40 3.78 4.95
CA THR A 92 -11.83 2.80 3.94
C THR A 92 -11.31 3.07 2.54
N ASN A 93 -11.13 4.34 2.15
CA ASN A 93 -10.64 4.70 0.82
C ASN A 93 -9.20 4.25 0.60
N TYR A 94 -8.37 4.35 1.64
CA TYR A 94 -6.96 3.97 1.52
C TYR A 94 -6.75 2.49 1.22
N PHE A 95 -7.67 1.65 1.64
CA PHE A 95 -7.58 0.22 1.41
C PHE A 95 -8.55 -0.30 0.31
N SER A 96 -9.50 0.53 -0.18
CA SER A 96 -10.48 0.10 -1.18
C SER A 96 -9.84 -0.26 -2.52
N VAL A 97 -10.12 -1.45 -3.03
CA VAL A 97 -9.71 -1.83 -4.40
C VAL A 97 -10.30 -0.84 -5.43
N PRO A 98 -9.62 -0.64 -6.57
CA PRO A 98 -10.13 0.16 -7.67
C PRO A 98 -11.54 -0.26 -8.07
N GLN A 99 -12.44 0.70 -8.19
CA GLN A 99 -13.81 0.43 -8.64
C GLN A 99 -13.88 0.53 -10.16
N ARG A 100 -14.59 -0.42 -10.77
CA ARG A 100 -14.95 -0.34 -12.18
C ARG A 100 -16.13 0.63 -12.33
N ILE A 101 -15.90 1.74 -13.05
CA ILE A 101 -16.91 2.72 -13.38
C ILE A 101 -17.12 2.63 -14.90
N GLY A 102 -18.17 1.91 -15.31
CA GLY A 102 -18.41 1.57 -16.72
C GLY A 102 -17.28 0.71 -17.30
N THR A 103 -16.65 1.18 -18.37
CA THR A 103 -15.48 0.52 -18.99
C THR A 103 -14.14 0.90 -18.36
N THR A 104 -14.13 1.90 -17.48
CA THR A 104 -12.90 2.43 -16.87
C THR A 104 -12.70 1.92 -15.45
N THR A 105 -11.46 1.70 -15.05
CA THR A 105 -11.12 1.36 -13.66
C THR A 105 -10.53 2.59 -12.98
N ASN A 106 -11.17 3.08 -11.92
CA ASN A 106 -10.64 4.20 -11.16
C ASN A 106 -9.57 3.72 -10.17
N VAL A 107 -8.31 3.85 -10.56
CA VAL A 107 -7.14 3.46 -9.75
C VAL A 107 -6.57 4.61 -8.90
N ASN A 108 -7.16 5.81 -8.98
CA ASN A 108 -6.59 7.03 -8.39
C ASN A 108 -6.95 7.23 -6.91
N LYS A 109 -7.96 6.50 -6.41
CA LYS A 109 -8.46 6.68 -5.04
C LYS A 109 -7.84 5.74 -4.01
N SER A 110 -6.94 4.84 -4.42
CA SER A 110 -6.37 3.88 -3.50
C SER A 110 -4.95 3.50 -3.86
N SER A 111 -4.05 3.63 -2.90
CA SER A 111 -2.60 3.45 -3.06
C SER A 111 -2.09 2.21 -2.33
N LEU A 112 -2.72 1.81 -1.22
CA LEU A 112 -2.23 0.70 -0.39
C LEU A 112 -2.49 -0.67 -1.01
N TRP A 113 -3.60 -0.87 -1.73
CA TRP A 113 -3.85 -2.14 -2.44
C TRP A 113 -2.75 -2.42 -3.48
N ARG A 114 -2.24 -1.37 -4.14
CA ARG A 114 -1.18 -1.47 -5.14
C ARG A 114 0.12 -1.95 -4.50
N LEU A 115 0.46 -1.40 -3.33
CA LEU A 115 1.61 -1.85 -2.55
C LEU A 115 1.47 -3.32 -2.14
N GLN A 116 0.29 -3.74 -1.67
CA GLN A 116 0.04 -5.12 -1.27
C GLN A 116 0.08 -6.10 -2.45
N ALA A 117 -0.51 -5.73 -3.59
CA ALA A 117 -0.47 -6.53 -4.81
C ALA A 117 0.97 -6.71 -5.32
N LEU A 118 1.74 -5.62 -5.37
CA LEU A 118 3.17 -5.63 -5.69
C LEU A 118 3.97 -6.54 -4.76
N ARG A 119 3.74 -6.43 -3.46
CA ARG A 119 4.44 -7.24 -2.45
C ARG A 119 4.09 -8.72 -2.59
N ASN A 120 2.84 -9.08 -2.82
CA ASN A 120 2.46 -10.48 -3.03
C ASN A 120 3.13 -11.04 -4.29
N GLN A 121 3.17 -10.26 -5.36
CA GLN A 121 3.86 -10.63 -6.58
C GLN A 121 5.38 -10.76 -6.39
N ALA A 122 5.98 -9.91 -5.55
CA ALA A 122 7.38 -10.01 -5.15
C ALA A 122 7.71 -11.33 -4.46
N MET A 123 6.81 -11.85 -3.62
CA MET A 123 6.97 -13.15 -2.97
C MET A 123 6.99 -14.32 -3.97
N HIS A 124 6.44 -14.13 -5.17
CA HIS A 124 6.42 -15.14 -6.23
C HIS A 124 7.48 -14.90 -7.34
N GLY A 125 8.42 -13.97 -7.11
CA GLY A 125 9.65 -13.84 -7.90
C GLY A 125 9.55 -13.09 -9.24
N ASN A 126 8.43 -12.44 -9.56
CA ASN A 126 8.26 -11.75 -10.86
C ASN A 126 7.53 -10.41 -10.72
N ILE A 127 8.20 -9.39 -10.16
CA ILE A 127 7.62 -8.06 -9.92
C ILE A 127 7.59 -7.23 -11.21
N ILE A 128 8.63 -7.38 -12.04
CA ILE A 128 8.94 -6.46 -13.13
C ILE A 128 9.16 -7.28 -14.39
N GLN A 129 8.38 -6.98 -15.42
CA GLN A 129 8.62 -7.47 -16.77
C GLN A 129 9.14 -6.32 -17.62
N VAL A 130 10.17 -6.55 -18.42
CA VAL A 130 10.69 -5.54 -19.36
C VAL A 130 10.15 -5.84 -20.74
N SER A 131 9.48 -4.87 -21.36
CA SER A 131 8.94 -5.00 -22.73
C SER A 131 9.09 -3.69 -23.48
N ASN A 132 9.72 -3.71 -24.66
CA ASN A 132 9.90 -2.56 -25.55
C ASN A 132 10.42 -1.30 -24.81
N GLY A 133 11.46 -1.47 -23.99
CA GLY A 133 12.05 -0.36 -23.23
C GLY A 133 11.14 0.23 -22.14
N THR A 134 10.10 -0.49 -21.73
CA THR A 134 9.16 -0.09 -20.68
C THR A 134 9.06 -1.20 -19.63
N LEU A 135 8.93 -0.80 -18.36
CA LEU A 135 8.66 -1.71 -17.26
C LEU A 135 7.16 -1.95 -17.15
N LEU A 136 6.80 -3.21 -17.10
CA LEU A 136 5.45 -3.71 -16.89
C LEU A 136 5.38 -4.29 -15.48
N PHE A 137 4.39 -3.85 -14.72
CA PHE A 137 4.10 -4.38 -13.39
C PHE A 137 2.69 -5.00 -13.42
N PRO A 138 2.59 -6.33 -13.63
CA PRO A 138 1.30 -6.99 -13.79
C PRO A 138 0.66 -7.33 -12.43
N TYR A 139 -0.49 -6.74 -12.13
CA TYR A 139 -1.25 -6.99 -10.91
C TYR A 139 -2.49 -7.82 -11.19
N THR A 140 -2.82 -8.73 -10.27
CA THR A 140 -4.13 -9.38 -10.26
C THR A 140 -4.94 -8.83 -9.10
N ILE A 141 -6.11 -8.28 -9.41
CA ILE A 141 -7.11 -7.89 -8.41
C ILE A 141 -8.19 -8.96 -8.43
N HIS A 142 -8.35 -9.63 -7.30
CA HIS A 142 -9.44 -10.57 -7.06
C HIS A 142 -10.58 -9.80 -6.40
N ASP A 143 -11.57 -9.41 -7.21
CA ASP A 143 -12.86 -8.89 -6.74
C ASP A 143 -13.97 -9.83 -7.25
N GLU A 144 -15.22 -9.37 -7.41
CA GLU A 144 -16.33 -10.10 -8.08
C GLU A 144 -15.97 -10.67 -9.49
N GLY A 145 -14.78 -10.37 -10.01
CA GLY A 145 -14.08 -11.13 -11.05
C GLY A 145 -12.54 -11.06 -10.92
N ASN A 146 -11.82 -11.90 -11.67
CA ASN A 146 -10.36 -11.83 -11.78
C ASN A 146 -9.95 -10.78 -12.81
N TYR A 147 -9.46 -9.63 -12.36
CA TYR A 147 -8.97 -8.57 -13.25
C TYR A 147 -7.44 -8.53 -13.24
N ARG A 148 -6.84 -8.61 -14.44
CA ARG A 148 -5.39 -8.39 -14.63
C ARG A 148 -5.15 -6.96 -15.08
N PHE A 149 -4.33 -6.23 -14.34
CA PHE A 149 -3.89 -4.88 -14.65
C PHE A 149 -2.40 -4.90 -14.97
N VAL A 150 -1.95 -4.08 -15.91
CA VAL A 150 -0.52 -3.90 -16.17
C VAL A 150 -0.20 -2.42 -16.06
N GLN A 151 0.50 -2.03 -14.99
CA GLN A 151 1.04 -0.69 -14.91
C GLN A 151 2.30 -0.61 -15.76
N LYS A 152 2.42 0.46 -16.53
CA LYS A 152 3.61 0.73 -17.34
C LYS A 152 4.38 1.91 -16.74
N SER A 153 5.71 1.81 -16.67
CA SER A 153 6.58 2.94 -16.34
C SER A 153 7.90 2.86 -17.09
N LYS A 154 8.45 4.02 -17.46
CA LYS A 154 9.84 4.14 -17.94
C LYS A 154 10.81 4.55 -16.83
N ASN A 155 10.27 5.04 -15.70
CA ASN A 155 11.03 5.47 -14.54
C ASN A 155 10.51 4.73 -13.31
N PRO A 156 11.17 3.63 -12.90
CA PRO A 156 10.74 2.87 -11.74
C PRO A 156 10.92 3.65 -10.44
N GLN A 157 11.96 4.48 -10.30
CA GLN A 157 12.16 5.28 -9.09
C GLN A 157 10.97 6.22 -8.83
N LYS A 158 10.52 6.96 -9.86
CA LYS A 158 9.34 7.81 -9.77
C LYS A 158 8.08 6.99 -9.46
N TYR A 159 7.96 5.81 -10.05
CA TYR A 159 6.82 4.93 -9.82
C TYR A 159 6.72 4.44 -8.37
N PHE A 160 7.81 3.88 -7.83
CA PHE A 160 7.88 3.44 -6.44
C PHE A 160 7.90 4.63 -5.45
N GLY A 161 8.41 5.78 -5.89
CA GLY A 161 8.37 7.04 -5.13
C GLY A 161 6.96 7.50 -4.84
N GLN A 162 6.09 7.53 -5.87
CA GLN A 162 4.67 7.85 -5.66
C GLN A 162 4.00 6.88 -4.67
N ILE A 163 4.30 5.58 -4.76
CA ILE A 163 3.78 4.58 -3.81
C ILE A 163 4.24 4.89 -2.38
N PHE A 164 5.49 5.30 -2.20
CA PHE A 164 6.02 5.66 -0.90
C PHE A 164 5.39 6.95 -0.35
N ASP A 165 5.25 7.98 -1.18
CA ASP A 165 4.67 9.25 -0.77
C ASP A 165 3.19 9.06 -0.38
N ASP A 166 2.44 8.26 -1.14
CA ASP A 166 1.06 7.89 -0.79
C ASP A 166 0.97 7.13 0.55
N LEU A 167 1.96 6.26 0.84
CA LEU A 167 2.06 5.53 2.12
C LEU A 167 2.40 6.46 3.28
N ALA A 168 3.29 7.43 3.06
CA ALA A 168 3.66 8.42 4.07
C ALA A 168 2.46 9.31 4.42
N GLU A 169 1.76 9.84 3.42
CA GLU A 169 0.55 10.65 3.60
C GLU A 169 -0.54 9.85 4.34
N PHE A 170 -0.75 8.58 3.95
CA PHE A 170 -1.67 7.69 4.64
C PHE A 170 -1.31 7.54 6.13
N THR A 171 -0.04 7.22 6.41
CA THR A 171 0.46 6.97 7.76
C THR A 171 0.23 8.21 8.62
N GLU A 172 0.62 9.39 8.13
CA GLU A 172 0.43 10.65 8.85
C GLU A 172 -1.04 10.92 9.17
N LYS A 173 -1.94 10.81 8.18
CA LYS A 173 -3.37 11.03 8.40
C LYS A 173 -3.98 10.07 9.42
N ILE A 174 -3.58 8.79 9.40
CA ILE A 174 -4.07 7.82 10.38
C ILE A 174 -3.58 8.15 11.78
N LEU A 175 -2.32 8.55 11.93
CA LEU A 175 -1.77 8.95 13.23
C LEU A 175 -2.55 10.14 13.80
N GLN A 176 -2.83 11.15 12.99
CA GLN A 176 -3.64 12.30 13.39
C GLN A 176 -5.04 11.87 13.81
N ILE A 177 -5.72 11.02 13.03
CA ILE A 177 -7.04 10.49 13.35
C ILE A 177 -7.04 9.76 14.71
N CYS A 178 -6.05 8.89 14.94
CA CYS A 178 -5.99 8.10 16.17
C CYS A 178 -5.66 8.98 17.39
N GLN A 179 -4.81 9.98 17.23
CA GLN A 179 -4.50 10.95 18.29
C GLN A 179 -5.73 11.76 18.70
N THR A 180 -6.48 12.31 17.74
CA THR A 180 -7.70 13.08 18.01
C THR A 180 -8.75 12.24 18.74
N GLN A 181 -8.87 10.95 18.40
CA GLN A 181 -9.80 10.03 19.06
C GLN A 181 -9.37 9.66 20.48
N ALA A 182 -8.06 9.52 20.74
CA ALA A 182 -7.54 9.31 22.08
C ALA A 182 -7.80 10.52 22.99
N GLN A 183 -7.64 11.75 22.47
CA GLN A 183 -7.96 12.98 23.19
C GLN A 183 -9.45 13.09 23.51
N ALA A 184 -10.33 12.73 22.56
CA ALA A 184 -11.78 12.75 22.77
C ALA A 184 -12.28 11.74 23.82
N LYS A 185 -11.53 10.67 24.11
CA LYS A 185 -11.85 9.70 25.19
C LYS A 185 -11.35 10.13 26.57
N SER A 186 -10.48 11.14 26.63
CA SER A 186 -9.82 11.60 27.88
C SER A 186 -10.50 12.84 28.49
N ASN A 187 -11.51 13.39 27.81
CA ASN A 187 -12.36 14.50 28.24
C ASN A 187 -13.78 13.99 28.48
#